data_AF-J7RYG8-F1
#
_entry.id   AF-J7RYG8-F1
#
_cell.length_a   1.000
_cell.length_b   1.000
_cell.length_c   1.000
_cell.angle_alpha   90.00
_cell.angle_beta   90.00
_cell.angle_gamma   90.00
#
_symmetry.space_group_name_H-M   'P 1'
#
loop_
_entity.id
_entity.type
_entity.pdbx_description
1 polymer ?
#
loop_
_entity_poly.entity_id
_entity_poly.type
_entity_poly.pdbx_seq_one_letter_code
_entity_poly.pdbx_strand_id
1 'polypeptide(L)'
;MYRVTFGSRTLLNSVGAVRHGITLRYLSKNANRKVGGTILTSNATPESTTVSFLTDDCSGAKPFTVCFNNIFLRDASRSSDSVDADTGQKLFTTGQLASEPRHFTPEKVDITENGQALSITWRDGDHYDYPLEFLYRYKGSTYVSRSLRNQSSKHKPVIWDATLFNKHLDSFRYKYNEYMTDDKVLYQTLIKLQKFGIVMITDLPELSADLDPLQDLCHRVGPLRKTIYGEVFEVDNTKPNHSNITFSNKRLPFHQDLTYLENVPGFQILQCARNETAGGENIYVDAFNATRHIRETDTEAYEALQIVPVNYSYKKDDKRYYQSKPIIEQFDSNEHNVEISNYEYLIKQINYSPPYQAPFTYGIYNKAPQKEVSTTPGKTIERFTFKDFVRGLEMFEDSINNPANQLMMKIPKNCAVIFNNRRILHARNEIFSSEASRRIFRGCFFSNDHFRSRLKYLEERFD
;
A
#
# COMPACT_ATOMS: atom_id res chain seq x y z
N MET A 1 13.51 -22.99 -44.82
CA MET A 1 13.21 -21.98 -45.84
C MET A 1 11.71 -22.03 -46.13
N TYR A 2 10.90 -21.34 -45.33
CA TYR A 2 9.47 -21.12 -45.56
C TYR A 2 9.19 -19.64 -45.34
N ARG A 3 8.78 -18.96 -46.42
CA ARG A 3 8.47 -17.54 -46.49
C ARG A 3 6.96 -17.44 -46.60
N VAL A 4 6.29 -16.74 -45.68
CA VAL A 4 4.88 -16.36 -45.85
C VAL A 4 4.80 -14.84 -45.74
N THR A 5 4.36 -14.25 -46.84
CA THR A 5 4.21 -12.83 -47.12
C THR A 5 2.92 -12.29 -46.49
N PHE A 6 3.01 -11.15 -45.80
CA PHE A 6 1.85 -10.41 -45.30
C PHE A 6 1.27 -9.53 -46.42
N GLY A 7 -0.01 -9.75 -46.75
CA GLY A 7 -0.77 -8.91 -47.66
C GLY A 7 -1.45 -7.76 -46.91
N SER A 8 -1.11 -6.53 -47.30
CA SER A 8 -1.76 -5.29 -46.90
C SER A 8 -3.18 -5.19 -47.49
N ARG A 9 -4.18 -4.89 -46.65
CA ARG A 9 -5.46 -4.34 -47.10
C ARG A 9 -5.90 -3.17 -46.22
N THR A 10 -5.83 -1.99 -46.82
CA THR A 10 -6.45 -0.74 -46.41
C THR A 10 -7.96 -0.85 -46.57
N LEU A 11 -8.74 -0.56 -45.52
CA LEU A 11 -10.17 -0.28 -45.61
C LEU A 11 -10.48 0.94 -44.73
N LEU A 12 -10.62 2.08 -45.40
CA LEU A 12 -11.35 3.25 -44.92
C LEU A 12 -12.84 2.97 -45.11
N ASN A 13 -13.66 3.10 -44.06
CA ASN A 13 -14.95 3.79 -44.12
C ASN A 13 -15.58 3.95 -42.73
N SER A 14 -15.83 5.24 -42.41
CA SER A 14 -16.98 5.80 -41.68
C SER A 14 -17.71 4.93 -40.65
N VAL A 15 -17.57 5.29 -39.37
CA VAL A 15 -18.59 4.98 -38.34
C VAL A 15 -19.10 6.29 -37.75
N GLY A 16 -20.36 6.59 -38.06
CA GLY A 16 -21.10 7.72 -37.52
C GLY A 16 -21.31 7.61 -36.02
N ALA A 17 -21.25 8.76 -35.36
CA ALA A 17 -21.53 8.90 -33.95
C ALA A 17 -23.00 8.60 -33.64
N VAL A 18 -23.26 7.49 -32.94
CA VAL A 18 -24.54 7.26 -32.27
C VAL A 18 -24.38 7.68 -30.82
N ARG A 19 -24.93 8.85 -30.49
CA ARG A 19 -25.12 9.31 -29.11
C ARG A 19 -26.07 8.37 -28.37
N HIS A 20 -25.57 7.57 -27.44
CA HIS A 20 -26.37 7.02 -26.35
C HIS A 20 -25.98 7.73 -25.07
N GLY A 21 -26.80 8.71 -24.69
CA GLY A 21 -26.74 9.35 -23.37
C GLY A 21 -27.20 8.34 -22.32
N ILE A 22 -26.26 7.63 -21.69
CA ILE A 22 -26.53 6.93 -20.45
C ILE A 22 -26.28 7.93 -19.32
N THR A 23 -27.38 8.49 -18.84
CA THR A 23 -27.38 9.28 -17.61
C THR A 23 -27.17 8.31 -16.44
N LEU A 24 -25.92 8.07 -16.05
CA LEU A 24 -25.59 7.42 -14.79
C LEU A 24 -25.98 8.36 -13.65
N ARG A 25 -27.23 8.25 -13.19
CA ARG A 25 -27.67 8.86 -11.93
C ARG A 25 -26.94 8.14 -10.80
N TYR A 26 -25.81 8.72 -10.40
CA TYR A 26 -25.16 8.45 -9.14
C TYR A 26 -26.12 8.82 -8.00
N LEU A 27 -26.58 7.82 -7.27
CA LEU A 27 -27.15 8.00 -5.94
C LEU A 27 -26.15 7.41 -4.95
N SER A 28 -25.26 8.30 -4.49
CA SER A 28 -24.49 8.15 -3.25
C SER A 28 -25.44 8.41 -2.08
N LYS A 29 -25.48 7.45 -1.15
CA LYS A 29 -25.81 7.62 0.28
C LYS A 29 -25.61 6.29 1.02
N ASN A 30 -24.82 6.37 2.10
CA ASN A 30 -24.84 5.56 3.33
C ASN A 30 -23.82 4.40 3.47
N ALA A 31 -22.98 4.55 4.50
CA ALA A 31 -22.66 3.48 5.44
C ALA A 31 -23.98 2.85 5.94
N ASN A 32 -24.13 1.53 5.81
CA ASN A 32 -25.40 0.77 5.79
C ASN A 32 -26.26 1.00 4.54
N ARG A 33 -25.71 0.67 3.37
CA ARG A 33 -26.56 0.50 2.18
C ARG A 33 -27.27 -0.84 2.32
N LYS A 34 -28.56 -0.83 2.69
CA LYS A 34 -29.45 -1.99 2.58
C LYS A 34 -29.24 -2.57 1.18
N VAL A 35 -28.65 -3.76 1.13
CA VAL A 35 -28.55 -4.52 -0.12
C VAL A 35 -29.96 -4.97 -0.43
N GLY A 36 -30.63 -4.34 -1.40
CA GLY A 36 -31.90 -4.86 -1.89
C GLY A 36 -31.68 -6.22 -2.53
N GLY A 37 -32.62 -7.13 -2.33
CA GLY A 37 -32.46 -8.53 -2.64
C GLY A 37 -33.36 -9.42 -1.81
N THR A 38 -33.21 -10.73 -1.97
CA THR A 38 -33.93 -11.72 -1.16
C THR A 38 -33.15 -13.02 -1.09
N ILE A 39 -33.22 -13.69 0.05
CA ILE A 39 -32.74 -15.05 0.23
C ILE A 39 -33.78 -16.01 -0.35
N LEU A 40 -33.33 -16.92 -1.20
CA LEU A 40 -34.18 -17.84 -1.95
C LEU A 40 -34.29 -19.19 -1.25
N THR A 41 -33.16 -19.78 -0.90
CA THR A 41 -33.09 -21.11 -0.31
C THR A 41 -31.94 -21.19 0.68
N SER A 42 -32.10 -22.08 1.65
CA SER A 42 -31.06 -22.43 2.62
C SER A 42 -31.08 -23.94 2.85
N ASN A 43 -29.91 -24.52 3.03
CA ASN A 43 -29.74 -25.90 3.44
C ASN A 43 -28.59 -26.01 4.43
N ALA A 44 -28.79 -26.70 5.55
CA ALA A 44 -27.80 -26.85 6.59
C ALA A 44 -27.36 -28.31 6.75
N THR A 45 -26.07 -28.47 6.99
CA THR A 45 -25.44 -29.68 7.51
C THR A 45 -24.89 -29.35 8.91
N PRO A 46 -24.39 -30.34 9.67
CA PRO A 46 -23.77 -30.04 10.96
C PRO A 46 -22.59 -29.06 10.87
N GLU A 47 -21.85 -29.07 9.76
CA GLU A 47 -20.59 -28.35 9.61
C GLU A 47 -20.71 -27.08 8.75
N SER A 48 -21.74 -26.98 7.91
CA SER A 48 -21.92 -25.87 6.99
C SER A 48 -23.38 -25.53 6.72
N THR A 49 -23.63 -24.28 6.33
CA THR A 49 -24.93 -23.79 5.86
C THR A 49 -24.76 -23.17 4.47
N THR A 50 -25.43 -23.76 3.49
CA THR A 50 -25.48 -23.26 2.12
C THR A 50 -26.70 -22.37 1.94
N VAL A 51 -26.50 -21.17 1.38
CA VAL A 51 -27.56 -20.19 1.14
C VAL A 51 -27.49 -19.67 -0.29
N SER A 52 -28.65 -19.61 -0.95
CA SER A 52 -28.80 -18.98 -2.26
C SER A 52 -29.60 -17.68 -2.12
N PHE A 53 -29.13 -16.60 -2.72
CA PHE A 53 -29.78 -15.30 -2.64
C PHE A 53 -29.56 -14.43 -3.89
N LEU A 54 -30.49 -13.51 -4.12
CA LEU A 54 -30.42 -12.47 -5.16
C LEU A 54 -30.18 -11.11 -4.52
N THR A 55 -29.47 -10.25 -5.24
CA THR A 55 -29.25 -8.85 -4.86
C THR A 55 -29.47 -7.93 -6.04
N ASP A 56 -29.76 -6.65 -5.82
CA ASP A 56 -30.13 -5.69 -6.87
C ASP A 56 -29.05 -5.50 -7.96
N ASP A 57 -27.79 -5.80 -7.64
CA ASP A 57 -26.67 -5.81 -8.59
C ASP A 57 -26.62 -7.05 -9.49
N CYS A 58 -27.53 -8.02 -9.30
CA CYS A 58 -27.70 -9.21 -10.12
C CYS A 58 -28.61 -8.99 -11.35
N SER A 59 -28.77 -7.76 -11.88
CA SER A 59 -29.69 -7.48 -12.99
C SER A 59 -29.37 -8.32 -14.25
N GLY A 60 -30.01 -9.50 -14.37
CA GLY A 60 -29.78 -10.51 -15.43
C GLY A 60 -28.86 -11.69 -15.07
N ALA A 61 -28.37 -11.81 -13.84
CA ALA A 61 -27.41 -12.84 -13.41
C ALA A 61 -28.04 -13.99 -12.59
N LYS A 62 -27.36 -15.14 -12.54
CA LYS A 62 -27.72 -16.29 -11.68
C LYS A 62 -27.61 -15.89 -10.19
N PRO A 63 -28.44 -16.44 -9.28
CA PRO A 63 -28.32 -16.23 -7.84
C PRO A 63 -26.92 -16.55 -7.31
N PHE A 64 -26.46 -15.83 -6.29
CA PHE A 64 -25.30 -16.27 -5.54
C PHE A 64 -25.68 -17.49 -4.73
N THR A 65 -24.89 -18.56 -4.80
CA THR A 65 -24.99 -19.73 -3.92
C THR A 65 -23.68 -19.87 -3.16
N VAL A 66 -23.76 -19.83 -1.84
CA VAL A 66 -22.59 -19.75 -0.97
C VAL A 66 -22.71 -20.78 0.14
N CYS A 67 -21.65 -21.55 0.34
CA CYS A 67 -21.54 -22.46 1.48
C CYS A 67 -20.69 -21.79 2.57
N PHE A 68 -21.30 -21.49 3.71
CA PHE A 68 -20.61 -20.96 4.89
C PHE A 68 -20.28 -22.08 5.86
N ASN A 69 -19.10 -22.06 6.46
CA ASN A 69 -18.81 -22.91 7.61
C ASN A 69 -19.67 -22.44 8.81
N ASN A 70 -20.33 -23.36 9.50
CA ASN A 70 -21.18 -22.99 10.63
C ASN A 70 -20.40 -22.40 11.80
N ILE A 71 -19.14 -22.81 11.99
CA ILE A 71 -18.25 -22.20 12.98
C ILE A 71 -18.05 -20.71 12.70
N PHE A 72 -17.93 -20.34 11.41
CA PHE A 72 -17.77 -18.96 10.99
C PHE A 72 -19.05 -18.16 11.24
N LEU A 73 -20.22 -18.73 10.92
CA LEU A 73 -21.50 -18.06 11.18
C LEU A 73 -21.66 -17.81 12.68
N ARG A 74 -21.51 -18.86 13.51
CA ARG A 74 -21.64 -18.74 14.96
C ARG A 74 -20.62 -17.78 15.56
N ASP A 75 -19.36 -17.83 15.13
CA ASP A 75 -18.29 -16.93 15.55
C ASP A 75 -18.54 -15.46 15.16
N ALA A 76 -19.32 -15.23 14.09
CA ALA A 76 -19.72 -13.91 13.63
C ALA A 76 -21.07 -13.42 14.18
N SER A 77 -21.74 -14.23 15.02
CA SER A 77 -23.01 -13.86 15.66
C SER A 77 -22.87 -12.57 16.47
N ARG A 78 -23.93 -11.76 16.47
CA ARG A 78 -24.04 -10.54 17.30
C ARG A 78 -25.20 -10.65 18.29
N SER A 79 -25.61 -11.87 18.64
CA SER A 79 -26.56 -12.10 19.73
C SER A 79 -25.99 -11.62 21.06
N SER A 80 -26.85 -11.41 22.05
CA SER A 80 -26.46 -11.02 23.42
C SER A 80 -25.51 -12.02 24.07
N ASP A 81 -25.58 -13.28 23.66
CA ASP A 81 -24.75 -14.36 24.20
C ASP A 81 -23.40 -14.46 23.48
N SER A 82 -23.27 -13.74 22.36
CA SER A 82 -22.06 -13.74 21.53
C SER A 82 -21.21 -12.49 21.71
N VAL A 83 -21.84 -11.35 21.98
CA VAL A 83 -21.15 -10.08 22.13
C VAL A 83 -21.67 -9.30 23.33
N ASP A 84 -20.76 -8.60 24.00
CA ASP A 84 -21.09 -7.64 25.05
C ASP A 84 -21.94 -6.50 24.46
N ALA A 85 -23.02 -6.14 25.17
CA ALA A 85 -24.02 -5.20 24.66
C ALA A 85 -23.49 -3.77 24.52
N ASP A 86 -22.57 -3.37 25.40
CA ASP A 86 -22.05 -1.99 25.46
C ASP A 86 -20.87 -1.79 24.50
N THR A 87 -19.96 -2.76 24.45
CA THR A 87 -18.70 -2.66 23.70
C THR A 87 -18.76 -3.34 22.34
N GLY A 88 -19.69 -4.27 22.13
CA GLY A 88 -19.78 -5.12 20.95
C GLY A 88 -18.61 -6.09 20.80
N GLN A 89 -17.82 -6.32 21.86
CA GLN A 89 -16.71 -7.27 21.88
C GLN A 89 -17.21 -8.70 22.08
N LYS A 90 -16.50 -9.68 21.52
CA LYS A 90 -16.89 -11.10 21.64
C LYS A 90 -16.77 -11.60 23.08
N LEU A 91 -17.74 -12.40 23.51
CA LEU A 91 -17.78 -13.03 24.84
C LEU A 91 -17.09 -14.40 24.88
N PHE A 92 -16.69 -14.94 23.73
CA PHE A 92 -15.98 -16.21 23.61
C PHE A 92 -14.87 -16.13 22.57
N THR A 93 -13.96 -17.11 22.62
CA THR A 93 -12.96 -17.34 21.58
C THR A 93 -13.45 -18.38 20.58
N THR A 94 -12.99 -18.29 19.32
CA THR A 94 -13.31 -19.29 18.29
C THR A 94 -12.88 -20.70 18.70
N GLY A 95 -11.80 -20.84 19.49
CA GLY A 95 -11.35 -22.14 20.01
C GLY A 95 -12.30 -22.75 21.05
N GLN A 96 -12.85 -21.95 21.96
CA GLN A 96 -13.91 -22.40 22.89
C GLN A 96 -15.18 -22.78 22.15
N LEU A 97 -15.51 -22.06 21.08
CA LEU A 97 -16.64 -22.41 20.24
C LEU A 97 -16.43 -23.76 19.53
N ALA A 98 -15.22 -23.98 19.00
CA ALA A 98 -14.83 -25.20 18.30
C ALA A 98 -14.78 -26.44 19.21
N SER A 99 -14.59 -26.28 20.52
CA SER A 99 -14.35 -27.41 21.43
C SER A 99 -15.58 -28.30 21.63
N GLU A 100 -16.79 -27.79 21.37
CA GLU A 100 -18.03 -28.57 21.46
C GLU A 100 -18.91 -28.36 20.22
N PRO A 101 -19.19 -29.40 19.42
CA PRO A 101 -19.97 -29.29 18.19
C PRO A 101 -21.35 -28.63 18.35
N ARG A 102 -21.98 -28.76 19.52
CA ARG A 102 -23.30 -28.17 19.78
C ARG A 102 -23.32 -26.64 19.64
N HIS A 103 -22.19 -25.96 19.89
CA HIS A 103 -22.13 -24.49 19.79
C HIS A 103 -22.30 -24.00 18.35
N PHE A 104 -21.88 -24.78 17.35
CA PHE A 104 -21.93 -24.39 15.94
C PHE A 104 -22.73 -25.35 15.07
N THR A 105 -23.44 -26.31 15.65
CA THR A 105 -24.35 -27.16 14.88
C THR A 105 -25.74 -26.52 14.88
N PRO A 106 -26.32 -26.20 13.71
CA PRO A 106 -27.67 -25.69 13.65
C PRO A 106 -28.66 -26.72 14.18
N GLU A 107 -29.57 -26.28 15.05
CA GLU A 107 -30.79 -27.01 15.37
C GLU A 107 -31.87 -26.69 14.34
N LYS A 108 -31.97 -25.42 13.94
CA LYS A 108 -32.94 -24.95 12.96
C LYS A 108 -32.32 -23.85 12.08
N VAL A 109 -32.62 -23.90 10.79
CA VAL A 109 -32.25 -22.85 9.82
C VAL A 109 -33.48 -22.48 9.01
N ASP A 110 -33.87 -21.22 9.09
CA ASP A 110 -35.02 -20.66 8.38
C ASP A 110 -34.61 -19.40 7.60
N ILE A 111 -35.45 -19.02 6.65
CA ILE A 111 -35.39 -17.70 6.02
C ILE A 111 -36.51 -16.87 6.65
N THR A 112 -36.18 -15.67 7.10
CA THR A 112 -37.16 -14.71 7.63
C THR A 112 -38.26 -14.42 6.60
N GLU A 113 -39.48 -14.10 7.05
CA GLU A 113 -40.65 -13.94 6.15
C GLU A 113 -40.45 -12.90 5.03
N ASN A 114 -39.66 -11.86 5.30
CA ASN A 114 -39.32 -10.81 4.34
C ASN A 114 -38.13 -11.17 3.41
N GLY A 115 -37.54 -12.35 3.58
CA GLY A 115 -36.38 -12.83 2.82
C GLY A 115 -35.09 -12.06 3.09
N GLN A 116 -35.02 -11.23 4.14
CA GLN A 116 -33.90 -10.32 4.37
C GLN A 116 -32.82 -10.86 5.33
N ALA A 117 -33.06 -12.00 5.96
CA ALA A 117 -32.10 -12.64 6.85
C ALA A 117 -32.25 -14.15 6.88
N LEU A 118 -31.11 -14.83 7.11
CA LEU A 118 -31.02 -16.24 7.43
C LEU A 118 -31.07 -16.38 8.94
N SER A 119 -32.15 -16.96 9.46
CA SER A 119 -32.38 -17.22 10.88
C SER A 119 -31.75 -18.56 11.25
N ILE A 120 -30.81 -18.58 12.19
CA ILE A 120 -30.24 -19.83 12.71
C ILE A 120 -30.45 -19.91 14.21
N THR A 121 -31.03 -21.03 14.65
CA THR A 121 -31.02 -21.46 16.05
C THR A 121 -29.99 -22.56 16.20
N TRP A 122 -29.05 -22.37 17.12
CA TRP A 122 -27.95 -23.29 17.39
C TRP A 122 -28.34 -24.29 18.48
N ARG A 123 -27.72 -25.48 18.49
CA ARG A 123 -28.01 -26.52 19.50
C ARG A 123 -27.59 -26.15 20.93
N ASP A 124 -26.84 -25.08 21.12
CA ASP A 124 -26.52 -24.53 22.44
C ASP A 124 -27.62 -23.59 22.98
N GLY A 125 -28.65 -23.32 22.18
CA GLY A 125 -29.78 -22.45 22.50
C GLY A 125 -29.63 -21.02 22.01
N ASP A 126 -28.45 -20.61 21.54
CA ASP A 126 -28.26 -19.28 20.97
C ASP A 126 -28.98 -19.15 19.62
N HIS A 127 -29.34 -17.94 19.26
CA HIS A 127 -30.08 -17.63 18.05
C HIS A 127 -29.60 -16.32 17.45
N TYR A 128 -29.46 -16.30 16.12
CA TYR A 128 -29.11 -15.08 15.42
C TYR A 128 -29.65 -15.04 13.99
N ASP A 129 -30.17 -13.88 13.63
CA ASP A 129 -30.58 -13.54 12.27
C ASP A 129 -29.41 -12.90 11.51
N TYR A 130 -28.85 -13.63 10.56
CA TYR A 130 -27.79 -13.14 9.68
C TYR A 130 -28.39 -12.32 8.55
N PRO A 131 -28.22 -10.98 8.52
CA PRO A 131 -28.83 -10.16 7.48
C PRO A 131 -28.26 -10.49 6.11
N LEU A 132 -29.07 -10.33 5.06
CA LEU A 132 -28.65 -10.50 3.66
C LEU A 132 -27.42 -9.67 3.33
N GLU A 133 -27.29 -8.48 3.90
CA GLU A 133 -26.08 -7.65 3.77
C GLU A 133 -24.82 -8.34 4.33
N PHE A 134 -24.93 -9.01 5.47
CA PHE A 134 -23.83 -9.80 6.04
C PHE A 134 -23.47 -10.94 5.08
N LEU A 135 -24.45 -11.74 4.66
CA LEU A 135 -24.22 -12.85 3.73
C LEU A 135 -23.59 -12.35 2.44
N TYR A 136 -24.11 -11.28 1.85
CA TYR A 136 -23.55 -10.67 0.64
C TYR A 136 -22.14 -10.10 0.84
N ARG A 137 -21.84 -9.55 2.02
CA ARG A 137 -20.50 -9.03 2.36
C ARG A 137 -19.48 -10.15 2.49
N TYR A 138 -19.88 -11.28 3.08
CA TYR A 138 -19.00 -12.42 3.40
C TYR A 138 -19.11 -13.61 2.45
N LYS A 139 -19.87 -13.49 1.35
CA LYS A 139 -20.12 -14.54 0.34
C LYS A 139 -18.90 -15.06 -0.44
N GLY A 140 -17.69 -14.91 0.09
CA GLY A 140 -16.43 -15.05 -0.63
C GLY A 140 -16.43 -16.16 -1.68
N SER A 141 -15.95 -15.82 -2.88
CA SER A 141 -15.36 -16.83 -3.76
C SER A 141 -14.15 -17.42 -3.03
N THR A 142 -13.81 -18.67 -3.32
CA THR A 142 -12.61 -19.39 -2.86
C THR A 142 -11.31 -18.59 -3.01
N TYR A 143 -11.32 -17.49 -3.77
CA TYR A 143 -10.25 -16.50 -3.87
C TYR A 143 -10.82 -15.08 -3.69
N VAL A 144 -10.29 -14.35 -2.70
CA VAL A 144 -10.48 -12.91 -2.37
C VAL A 144 -11.92 -12.37 -2.47
N SER A 145 -12.64 -12.44 -1.34
CA SER A 145 -13.95 -11.81 -1.16
C SER A 145 -13.88 -10.27 -1.20
N ARG A 146 -15.04 -9.62 -1.40
CA ARG A 146 -15.19 -8.17 -1.22
C ARG A 146 -14.91 -7.73 0.23
N SER A 147 -15.14 -8.59 1.23
CA SER A 147 -14.77 -8.33 2.62
C SER A 147 -13.25 -8.32 2.85
N LEU A 148 -12.47 -9.12 2.12
CA LEU A 148 -11.00 -9.01 2.08
C LEU A 148 -10.56 -7.77 1.29
N ARG A 149 -11.27 -7.40 0.20
CA ARG A 149 -11.07 -6.11 -0.48
C ARG A 149 -11.39 -4.89 0.38
N ASN A 150 -12.19 -5.01 1.45
CA ASN A 150 -12.40 -3.90 2.37
C ASN A 150 -11.12 -3.52 3.14
N GLN A 151 -10.09 -4.38 3.16
CA GLN A 151 -8.77 -4.04 3.69
C GLN A 151 -7.85 -3.36 2.66
N SER A 152 -8.13 -3.48 1.36
CA SER A 152 -7.38 -2.79 0.31
C SER A 152 -8.11 -1.51 -0.12
N SER A 153 -7.35 -0.42 -0.27
CA SER A 153 -7.92 0.85 -0.76
C SER A 153 -8.53 0.65 -2.14
N LYS A 154 -9.75 1.19 -2.36
CA LYS A 154 -10.37 1.22 -3.69
C LYS A 154 -9.62 2.12 -4.67
N HIS A 155 -8.85 3.07 -4.14
CA HIS A 155 -7.93 3.91 -4.89
C HIS A 155 -6.65 3.12 -5.15
N LYS A 156 -6.51 2.66 -6.39
CA LYS A 156 -5.41 1.79 -6.84
C LYS A 156 -4.14 2.61 -7.11
N PRO A 157 -2.95 2.10 -6.75
CA PRO A 157 -1.70 2.72 -7.17
C PRO A 157 -1.66 2.88 -8.70
N VAL A 158 -1.27 4.04 -9.18
CA VAL A 158 -0.99 4.33 -10.59
C VAL A 158 0.51 4.37 -10.72
N ILE A 159 1.08 3.42 -11.45
CA ILE A 159 2.51 3.39 -11.74
C ILE A 159 2.83 4.52 -12.72
N TRP A 160 3.89 5.29 -12.45
CA TRP A 160 4.19 6.48 -13.23
C TRP A 160 5.67 6.62 -13.60
N ASP A 161 5.90 7.29 -14.72
CA ASP A 161 7.18 7.82 -15.18
C ASP A 161 7.13 9.36 -15.22
N ALA A 162 8.20 10.01 -15.69
CA ALA A 162 8.25 11.48 -15.75
C ALA A 162 7.20 12.05 -16.71
N THR A 163 6.91 11.36 -17.83
CA THR A 163 5.94 11.82 -18.84
C THR A 163 4.53 11.89 -18.26
N LEU A 164 4.08 10.79 -17.63
CA LEU A 164 2.76 10.69 -17.03
C LEU A 164 2.62 11.65 -15.85
N PHE A 165 3.67 11.77 -15.02
CA PHE A 165 3.63 12.67 -13.87
C PHE A 165 3.56 14.14 -14.30
N ASN A 166 4.41 14.56 -15.24
CA ASN A 166 4.46 15.94 -15.71
C ASN A 166 3.16 16.41 -16.38
N LYS A 167 2.44 15.50 -17.06
CA LYS A 167 1.10 15.78 -17.61
C LYS A 167 0.08 16.20 -16.54
N HIS A 168 0.29 15.79 -15.30
CA HIS A 168 -0.65 15.99 -14.20
C HIS A 168 -0.05 16.81 -13.05
N LEU A 169 1.12 17.44 -13.23
CA LEU A 169 1.91 18.08 -12.18
C LEU A 169 1.10 19.05 -11.31
N ASP A 170 0.28 19.90 -11.94
CA ASP A 170 -0.53 20.89 -11.21
C ASP A 170 -1.59 20.25 -10.32
N SER A 171 -2.09 19.05 -10.68
CA SER A 171 -3.08 18.32 -9.89
C SER A 171 -2.51 17.66 -8.62
N PHE A 172 -1.21 17.80 -8.38
CA PHE A 172 -0.51 17.31 -7.19
C PHE A 172 -0.16 18.41 -6.19
N ARG A 173 -0.53 19.67 -6.48
CA ARG A 173 -0.27 20.83 -5.62
C ARG A 173 -1.53 21.23 -4.88
N TYR A 174 -1.43 21.37 -3.57
CA TYR A 174 -2.53 21.78 -2.70
C TYR A 174 -2.06 22.92 -1.81
N LYS A 175 -2.90 23.92 -1.59
CA LYS A 175 -2.55 25.02 -0.67
C LYS A 175 -2.69 24.56 0.78
N TYR A 176 -1.78 25.00 1.64
CA TYR A 176 -1.78 24.66 3.07
C TYR A 176 -3.13 24.96 3.72
N ASN A 177 -3.67 26.16 3.54
CA ASN A 177 -4.94 26.54 4.18
C ASN A 177 -6.11 25.64 3.76
N GLU A 178 -6.20 25.30 2.47
CA GLU A 178 -7.25 24.41 1.94
C GLU A 178 -7.09 22.98 2.48
N TYR A 179 -5.85 22.46 2.52
CA TYR A 179 -5.53 21.16 3.10
C TYR A 179 -5.90 21.07 4.59
N MET A 180 -5.66 22.13 5.35
CA MET A 180 -5.94 22.17 6.78
C MET A 180 -7.44 22.32 7.08
N THR A 181 -8.17 23.12 6.29
CA THR A 181 -9.55 23.53 6.63
C THR A 181 -10.64 22.77 5.90
N ASP A 182 -10.37 22.19 4.71
CA ASP A 182 -11.38 21.47 3.92
C ASP A 182 -11.10 19.95 3.89
N ASP A 183 -12.01 19.18 4.51
CA ASP A 183 -11.93 17.72 4.52
C ASP A 183 -12.05 17.09 3.10
N LYS A 184 -12.70 17.75 2.14
CA LYS A 184 -12.74 17.28 0.74
C LYS A 184 -11.38 17.42 0.09
N VAL A 185 -10.69 18.54 0.32
CA VAL A 185 -9.34 18.77 -0.20
C VAL A 185 -8.35 17.78 0.44
N LEU A 186 -8.45 17.56 1.76
CA LEU A 186 -7.69 16.51 2.43
C LEU A 186 -7.97 15.14 1.80
N TYR A 187 -9.25 14.79 1.58
CA TYR A 187 -9.62 13.51 0.97
C TYR A 187 -8.98 13.34 -0.41
N GLN A 188 -9.11 14.34 -1.30
CA GLN A 188 -8.47 14.30 -2.62
C GLN A 188 -6.93 14.19 -2.52
N THR A 189 -6.33 14.88 -1.57
CA THR A 189 -4.88 14.79 -1.31
C THR A 189 -4.48 13.37 -0.90
N LEU A 190 -5.22 12.73 0.00
CA LEU A 190 -4.95 11.35 0.43
C LEU A 190 -5.20 10.34 -0.71
N ILE A 191 -6.20 10.55 -1.56
CA ILE A 191 -6.38 9.76 -2.78
C ILE A 191 -5.15 9.89 -3.68
N LYS A 192 -4.65 11.11 -3.90
CA LYS A 192 -3.44 11.32 -4.72
C LYS A 192 -2.21 10.64 -4.11
N LEU A 193 -2.02 10.74 -2.79
CA LEU A 193 -0.96 10.02 -2.09
C LEU A 193 -1.10 8.50 -2.22
N GLN A 194 -2.31 7.96 -2.11
CA GLN A 194 -2.57 6.54 -2.27
C GLN A 194 -2.30 6.07 -3.71
N LYS A 195 -2.70 6.87 -4.71
CA LYS A 195 -2.54 6.53 -6.13
C LYS A 195 -1.11 6.73 -6.62
N PHE A 196 -0.47 7.84 -6.30
CA PHE A 196 0.82 8.24 -6.90
C PHE A 196 1.97 8.23 -5.90
N GLY A 197 1.70 8.13 -4.61
CA GLY A 197 2.75 8.09 -3.58
C GLY A 197 3.39 9.45 -3.28
N ILE A 198 2.97 10.55 -3.90
CA ILE A 198 3.59 11.87 -3.71
C ILE A 198 2.61 13.03 -3.98
N VAL A 199 2.68 14.08 -3.18
CA VAL A 199 1.99 15.38 -3.37
C VAL A 199 2.86 16.53 -2.85
N MET A 200 2.56 17.75 -3.28
CA MET A 200 3.17 18.98 -2.76
C MET A 200 2.11 19.85 -2.08
N ILE A 201 2.45 20.35 -0.90
CA ILE A 201 1.70 21.39 -0.20
C ILE A 201 2.42 22.72 -0.38
N THR A 202 1.71 23.76 -0.82
CA THR A 202 2.23 25.11 -1.04
C THR A 202 1.70 26.09 0.00
N ASP A 203 2.32 27.28 0.05
CA ASP A 203 1.86 28.41 0.87
C ASP A 203 1.81 28.09 2.37
N LEU A 204 2.79 27.32 2.87
CA LEU A 204 2.93 27.06 4.30
C LEU A 204 3.22 28.38 5.03
N PRO A 205 2.62 28.63 6.20
CA PRO A 205 2.99 29.77 7.03
C PRO A 205 4.43 29.63 7.53
N GLU A 206 5.02 30.74 7.99
CA GLU A 206 6.32 30.70 8.65
C GLU A 206 6.22 30.02 10.01
N LEU A 207 7.27 29.31 10.41
CA LEU A 207 7.40 28.76 11.76
C LEU A 207 7.38 29.89 12.79
N SER A 208 6.59 29.73 13.86
CA SER A 208 6.55 30.66 14.99
C SER A 208 6.47 29.91 16.31
N ALA A 209 6.43 30.62 17.45
CA ALA A 209 6.34 30.00 18.78
C ALA A 209 5.07 29.17 18.97
N ASP A 210 3.96 29.58 18.34
CA ASP A 210 2.63 28.99 18.53
C ASP A 210 2.18 28.13 17.33
N LEU A 211 2.96 28.10 16.25
CA LEU A 211 2.59 27.44 14.99
C LEU A 211 3.77 26.70 14.36
N ASP A 212 3.63 25.39 14.19
CA ASP A 212 4.57 24.56 13.44
C ASP A 212 3.86 23.87 12.26
N PRO A 213 3.91 24.46 11.05
CA PRO A 213 3.16 23.94 9.90
C PRO A 213 3.56 22.52 9.51
N LEU A 214 4.79 22.08 9.80
CA LEU A 214 5.22 20.72 9.51
C LEU A 214 4.48 19.71 10.41
N GLN A 215 4.38 20.02 11.70
CA GLN A 215 3.66 19.18 12.65
C GLN A 215 2.17 19.20 12.35
N ASP A 216 1.60 20.36 12.02
CA ASP A 216 0.19 20.49 11.66
C ASP A 216 -0.20 19.64 10.44
N LEU A 217 0.64 19.66 9.40
CA LEU A 217 0.45 18.81 8.21
C LEU A 217 0.42 17.33 8.59
N CYS A 218 1.32 16.91 9.49
CA CYS A 218 1.37 15.53 9.96
C CYS A 218 0.10 15.19 10.76
N HIS A 219 -0.23 15.99 11.79
CA HIS A 219 -1.38 15.81 12.69
C HIS A 219 -2.73 15.82 11.97
N ARG A 220 -2.83 16.49 10.81
CA ARG A 220 -4.02 16.44 9.96
C ARG A 220 -4.35 15.04 9.44
N VAL A 221 -3.34 14.16 9.35
CA VAL A 221 -3.47 12.75 8.95
C VAL A 221 -3.36 11.81 10.15
N GLY A 222 -2.38 12.04 11.02
CA GLY A 222 -2.10 11.19 12.18
C GLY A 222 -0.96 11.70 13.05
N PRO A 223 -0.61 11.00 14.14
CA PRO A 223 0.47 11.42 15.03
C PRO A 223 1.84 11.38 14.33
N LEU A 224 2.71 12.29 14.78
CA LEU A 224 4.14 12.25 14.45
C LEU A 224 4.76 10.94 14.93
N ARG A 225 5.60 10.35 14.08
CA ARG A 225 6.41 9.19 14.47
C ARG A 225 7.74 9.66 15.03
N LYS A 226 7.91 9.53 16.35
CA LYS A 226 9.20 9.74 17.01
C LYS A 226 10.22 8.72 16.53
N THR A 227 11.41 9.21 16.17
CA THR A 227 12.55 8.39 15.75
C THR A 227 13.80 8.74 16.57
N ILE A 228 14.94 8.13 16.23
CA ILE A 228 16.24 8.47 16.81
C ILE A 228 16.73 9.88 16.48
N TYR A 229 16.06 10.54 15.52
CA TYR A 229 16.28 11.93 15.11
C TYR A 229 15.26 12.89 15.74
N GLY A 230 14.39 12.41 16.63
CA GLY A 230 13.25 13.16 17.17
C GLY A 230 11.96 12.95 16.38
N GLU A 231 10.95 13.76 16.68
CA GLU A 231 9.68 13.82 15.95
C GLU A 231 9.81 14.68 14.68
N VAL A 232 10.60 15.76 14.79
CA VAL A 232 11.02 16.61 13.69
C VAL A 232 12.54 16.64 13.65
N PHE A 233 13.10 16.53 12.45
CA PHE A 233 14.53 16.68 12.19
C PHE A 233 14.77 17.84 11.22
N GLU A 234 15.92 18.48 11.33
CA GLU A 234 16.33 19.59 10.46
C GLU A 234 17.61 19.23 9.72
N VAL A 235 17.58 19.30 8.39
CA VAL A 235 18.72 19.13 7.50
C VAL A 235 19.20 20.51 7.04
N ASP A 236 20.29 20.98 7.66
CA ASP A 236 20.98 22.22 7.33
C ASP A 236 22.36 21.89 6.76
N ASN A 237 22.63 22.34 5.54
CA ASN A 237 23.88 22.06 4.82
C ASN A 237 25.11 22.81 5.38
N THR A 238 24.91 23.72 6.34
CA THR A 238 26.00 24.55 6.92
C THR A 238 26.52 24.02 8.26
N LYS A 239 25.84 23.04 8.90
CA LYS A 239 26.22 22.57 10.24
C LYS A 239 27.46 21.68 10.22
N PRO A 240 28.54 21.94 10.97
CA PRO A 240 29.86 21.30 10.75
C PRO A 240 30.01 19.82 11.21
N ASN A 241 28.94 19.11 11.56
CA ASN A 241 29.04 17.72 12.04
C ASN A 241 27.90 16.86 11.50
N HIS A 242 28.21 16.06 10.47
CA HIS A 242 27.22 15.26 9.77
C HIS A 242 27.44 13.78 10.04
N SER A 243 26.63 13.21 10.92
CA SER A 243 26.61 11.75 11.12
C SER A 243 25.78 10.98 10.10
N ASN A 244 25.29 11.68 9.08
CA ASN A 244 24.48 11.15 8.00
C ASN A 244 24.83 11.95 6.74
N ILE A 245 25.00 11.25 5.62
CA ILE A 245 25.36 11.84 4.33
C ILE A 245 24.33 12.87 3.84
N THR A 246 23.07 12.78 4.31
CA THR A 246 21.98 13.72 4.01
C THR A 246 22.35 15.18 4.29
N PHE A 247 23.21 15.42 5.26
CA PHE A 247 23.59 16.76 5.65
C PHE A 247 24.81 17.31 4.87
N SER A 248 25.60 16.45 4.21
CA SER A 248 26.73 16.89 3.37
C SER A 248 26.25 17.59 2.09
N ASN A 249 27.12 18.32 1.38
CA ASN A 249 26.82 18.90 0.07
C ASN A 249 26.88 17.90 -1.11
N LYS A 250 27.31 16.66 -0.86
CA LYS A 250 27.48 15.63 -1.92
C LYS A 250 26.13 15.17 -2.48
N ARG A 251 26.13 14.59 -3.68
CA ARG A 251 24.95 13.88 -4.21
C ARG A 251 24.48 12.81 -3.22
N LEU A 252 23.19 12.81 -2.93
CA LEU A 252 22.53 11.77 -2.16
C LEU A 252 21.88 10.80 -3.15
N PRO A 253 22.30 9.52 -3.23
CA PRO A 253 21.71 8.57 -4.16
C PRO A 253 20.26 8.26 -3.79
N PHE A 254 19.52 7.62 -4.70
CA PHE A 254 18.16 7.17 -4.43
C PHE A 254 18.12 6.24 -3.23
N HIS A 255 17.21 6.54 -2.30
CA HIS A 255 17.03 5.77 -1.07
C HIS A 255 15.62 5.95 -0.51
N GLN A 256 15.31 5.11 0.47
CA GLN A 256 14.22 5.24 1.41
C GLN A 256 14.81 5.41 2.80
N ASP A 257 14.14 6.20 3.62
CA ASP A 257 14.64 6.50 4.94
C ASP A 257 14.32 5.39 5.94
N LEU A 258 15.28 5.17 6.85
CA LEU A 258 15.14 4.29 8.02
C LEU A 258 14.86 2.82 7.72
N THR A 259 15.36 2.28 6.59
CA THR A 259 15.20 0.85 6.25
C THR A 259 15.83 -0.11 7.26
N TYR A 260 16.74 0.38 8.10
CA TYR A 260 17.32 -0.32 9.26
C TYR A 260 16.36 -0.44 10.46
N LEU A 261 15.13 0.09 10.39
CA LEU A 261 14.07 -0.14 11.38
C LEU A 261 13.15 -1.29 10.95
N GLU A 262 12.72 -2.11 11.90
CA GLU A 262 11.72 -3.16 11.64
C GLU A 262 10.43 -2.54 11.08
N ASN A 263 9.92 -1.55 11.80
CA ASN A 263 8.81 -0.71 11.38
C ASN A 263 9.34 0.54 10.66
N VAL A 264 9.55 0.44 9.35
CA VAL A 264 9.95 1.57 8.51
C VAL A 264 8.78 2.55 8.40
N PRO A 265 8.98 3.87 8.54
CA PRO A 265 7.89 4.81 8.40
C PRO A 265 7.22 4.74 7.03
N GLY A 266 5.89 4.88 7.03
CA GLY A 266 5.06 4.79 5.83
C GLY A 266 5.23 6.00 4.93
N PHE A 267 5.16 7.18 5.52
CA PHE A 267 5.24 8.45 4.82
C PHE A 267 6.28 9.38 5.46
N GLN A 268 6.88 10.21 4.61
CA GLN A 268 7.77 11.29 4.99
C GLN A 268 7.20 12.62 4.49
N ILE A 269 7.32 13.66 5.32
CA ILE A 269 7.07 15.05 4.94
C ILE A 269 8.41 15.77 4.95
N LEU A 270 8.75 16.45 3.86
CA LEU A 270 9.92 17.34 3.78
C LEU A 270 9.47 18.75 3.46
N GLN A 271 9.56 19.64 4.45
CA GLN A 271 9.32 21.07 4.33
C GLN A 271 10.61 21.80 3.96
N CYS A 272 10.56 22.66 2.95
CA CYS A 272 11.63 23.59 2.64
C CYS A 272 11.48 24.87 3.47
N ALA A 273 12.38 25.06 4.44
CA ALA A 273 12.45 26.30 5.23
C ALA A 273 13.32 27.36 4.52
N ARG A 274 14.40 26.94 3.85
CA ARG A 274 15.25 27.80 2.98
C ARG A 274 15.88 26.98 1.86
N ASN A 275 16.03 27.55 0.67
CA ASN A 275 16.69 26.89 -0.47
C ASN A 275 17.30 27.92 -1.43
N GLU A 276 18.47 28.45 -1.05
CA GLU A 276 19.19 29.51 -1.77
C GLU A 276 20.43 28.98 -2.51
N THR A 277 20.60 27.67 -2.57
CA THR A 277 21.80 27.03 -3.15
C THR A 277 21.71 26.83 -4.65
N ALA A 278 22.84 26.82 -5.37
CA ALA A 278 22.90 26.25 -6.71
C ALA A 278 22.96 24.71 -6.62
N GLY A 279 22.29 24.01 -7.53
CA GLY A 279 22.06 22.57 -7.38
C GLY A 279 21.15 22.22 -6.20
N GLY A 280 21.26 20.99 -5.71
CA GLY A 280 20.47 20.50 -4.58
C GLY A 280 18.99 20.23 -4.91
N GLU A 281 18.66 20.05 -6.20
CA GLU A 281 17.34 19.63 -6.64
C GLU A 281 16.98 18.29 -6.01
N ASN A 282 15.73 18.16 -5.58
CA ASN A 282 15.20 16.90 -5.08
C ASN A 282 14.74 16.09 -6.28
N ILE A 283 15.04 14.80 -6.26
CA ILE A 283 14.66 13.87 -7.32
C ILE A 283 13.84 12.75 -6.70
N TYR A 284 12.70 12.43 -7.32
CA TYR A 284 11.80 11.38 -6.90
C TYR A 284 11.58 10.40 -8.04
N VAL A 285 11.42 9.12 -7.72
CA VAL A 285 11.12 8.07 -8.70
C VAL A 285 10.19 7.04 -8.10
N ASP A 286 9.26 6.55 -8.92
CA ASP A 286 8.34 5.49 -8.55
C ASP A 286 9.06 4.13 -8.61
N ALA A 287 9.43 3.58 -7.45
CA ALA A 287 10.11 2.29 -7.40
C ALA A 287 9.23 1.17 -7.95
N PHE A 288 7.90 1.31 -7.90
CA PHE A 288 6.98 0.33 -8.48
C PHE A 288 7.09 0.28 -10.01
N ASN A 289 7.41 1.40 -10.66
CA ASN A 289 7.67 1.40 -12.10
C ASN A 289 8.97 0.65 -12.43
N ALA A 290 10.02 0.85 -11.63
CA ALA A 290 11.29 0.15 -11.80
C ALA A 290 11.13 -1.37 -11.62
N THR A 291 10.39 -1.81 -10.60
CA THR A 291 10.17 -3.25 -10.38
C THR A 291 9.23 -3.86 -11.41
N ARG A 292 8.26 -3.10 -11.94
CA ARG A 292 7.41 -3.52 -13.07
C ARG A 292 8.27 -3.85 -14.27
N HIS A 293 9.20 -2.95 -14.60
CA HIS A 293 10.11 -3.13 -15.73
C HIS A 293 10.93 -4.42 -15.60
N ILE A 294 11.43 -4.73 -14.40
CA ILE A 294 12.16 -5.97 -14.15
C ILE A 294 11.25 -7.18 -14.32
N ARG A 295 10.05 -7.18 -13.72
CA ARG A 295 9.08 -8.28 -13.87
C ARG A 295 8.75 -8.57 -15.33
N GLU A 296 8.52 -7.53 -16.13
CA GLU A 296 8.17 -7.62 -17.55
C GLU A 296 9.35 -8.09 -18.43
N THR A 297 10.59 -7.86 -17.97
CA THR A 297 11.81 -8.13 -18.76
C THR A 297 12.52 -9.42 -18.35
N ASP A 298 12.36 -9.85 -17.09
CA ASP A 298 13.41 -10.40 -16.19
C ASP A 298 12.77 -11.15 -15.01
N THR A 299 11.99 -12.23 -15.24
CA THR A 299 11.23 -12.90 -14.17
C THR A 299 12.12 -13.54 -13.10
N GLU A 300 13.23 -14.17 -13.47
CA GLU A 300 14.16 -14.79 -12.49
C GLU A 300 14.87 -13.72 -11.65
N ALA A 301 15.29 -12.62 -12.28
CA ALA A 301 15.80 -11.43 -11.60
C ALA A 301 14.77 -10.87 -10.59
N TYR A 302 13.52 -10.75 -11.03
CA TYR A 302 12.42 -10.25 -10.22
C TYR A 302 12.13 -11.13 -9.00
N GLU A 303 12.15 -12.45 -9.16
CA GLU A 303 12.02 -13.42 -8.06
C GLU A 303 13.21 -13.32 -7.09
N ALA A 304 14.43 -13.21 -7.61
CA ALA A 304 15.61 -13.07 -6.77
C ALA A 304 15.59 -11.80 -5.90
N LEU A 305 15.03 -10.69 -6.40
CA LEU A 305 14.83 -9.44 -5.64
C LEU A 305 13.81 -9.56 -4.48
N GLN A 306 12.99 -10.60 -4.48
CA GLN A 306 12.06 -10.94 -3.38
C GLN A 306 12.69 -11.92 -2.37
N ILE A 307 13.67 -12.70 -2.81
CA ILE A 307 14.27 -13.78 -2.01
C ILE A 307 15.52 -13.31 -1.27
N VAL A 308 16.44 -12.63 -1.97
CA VAL A 308 17.74 -12.23 -1.41
C VAL A 308 17.55 -11.00 -0.54
N PRO A 309 17.82 -11.07 0.77
CA PRO A 309 17.64 -9.93 1.64
C PRO A 309 18.84 -8.99 1.56
N VAL A 310 18.55 -7.69 1.54
CA VAL A 310 19.52 -6.62 1.73
C VAL A 310 19.63 -6.32 3.22
N ASN A 311 20.85 -6.33 3.73
CA ASN A 311 21.13 -5.99 5.12
C ASN A 311 21.26 -4.46 5.24
N TYR A 312 20.61 -3.88 6.24
CA TYR A 312 20.69 -2.46 6.58
C TYR A 312 21.16 -2.31 8.03
N SER A 313 22.14 -1.43 8.26
CA SER A 313 22.71 -1.21 9.59
C SER A 313 22.90 0.27 9.87
N TYR A 314 22.59 0.67 11.11
CA TYR A 314 22.95 1.97 11.66
C TYR A 314 23.64 1.76 13.00
N LYS A 315 24.88 2.24 13.14
CA LYS A 315 25.65 2.18 14.39
C LYS A 315 26.29 3.53 14.64
N LYS A 316 25.80 4.24 15.65
CA LYS A 316 26.35 5.53 16.09
C LYS A 316 26.09 5.70 17.58
N ASP A 317 27.06 6.21 18.34
CA ASP A 317 26.92 6.47 19.78
C ASP A 317 26.40 5.22 20.52
N ASP A 318 25.28 5.30 21.24
CA ASP A 318 24.57 4.21 21.93
C ASP A 318 23.53 3.47 21.04
N LYS A 319 23.29 3.94 19.82
CA LYS A 319 22.26 3.43 18.90
C LYS A 319 22.77 2.32 18.00
N ARG A 320 22.12 1.16 18.00
CA ARG A 320 22.45 0.00 17.14
C ARG A 320 21.17 -0.55 16.50
N TYR A 321 20.99 -0.33 15.21
CA TYR A 321 19.88 -0.86 14.43
C TYR A 321 20.39 -1.76 13.33
N TYR A 322 19.67 -2.86 13.11
CA TYR A 322 19.93 -3.81 12.05
C TYR A 322 18.62 -4.40 11.57
N GLN A 323 18.45 -4.49 10.25
CA GLN A 323 17.35 -5.19 9.60
C GLN A 323 17.83 -5.85 8.32
N SER A 324 17.17 -6.92 7.93
CA SER A 324 17.45 -7.67 6.70
C SER A 324 16.14 -7.87 5.98
N LYS A 325 15.99 -7.30 4.77
CA LYS A 325 14.72 -7.28 4.02
C LYS A 325 14.99 -7.39 2.52
N PRO A 326 14.14 -8.11 1.76
CA PRO A 326 14.26 -8.11 0.30
C PRO A 326 13.93 -6.74 -0.28
N ILE A 327 14.38 -6.48 -1.52
CA ILE A 327 14.07 -5.22 -2.20
C ILE A 327 12.58 -5.12 -2.49
N ILE A 328 11.94 -6.23 -2.86
CA ILE A 328 10.54 -6.28 -3.26
C ILE A 328 9.76 -7.11 -2.25
N GLU A 329 8.75 -6.49 -1.62
CA GLU A 329 7.74 -7.19 -0.83
C GLU A 329 6.40 -7.16 -1.54
N GLN A 330 5.71 -8.29 -1.60
CA GLN A 330 4.40 -8.44 -2.23
C GLN A 330 3.31 -8.74 -1.22
N PHE A 331 2.06 -8.53 -1.64
CA PHE A 331 0.90 -9.17 -1.03
C PHE A 331 0.81 -10.63 -1.47
N ASP A 332 0.03 -11.43 -0.74
CA ASP A 332 -0.26 -12.80 -1.15
C ASP A 332 -0.90 -12.82 -2.55
N SER A 333 -0.40 -13.73 -3.38
CA SER A 333 -0.90 -13.93 -4.74
C SER A 333 -2.34 -14.43 -4.74
N ASN A 334 -3.17 -13.86 -5.60
CA ASN A 334 -4.53 -14.27 -5.89
C ASN A 334 -4.84 -14.06 -7.38
N GLU A 335 -5.93 -14.65 -7.89
CA GLU A 335 -6.31 -14.57 -9.30
C GLU A 335 -6.30 -13.14 -9.86
N HIS A 336 -6.62 -12.12 -9.05
CA HIS A 336 -6.68 -10.74 -9.50
C HIS A 336 -5.32 -10.05 -9.60
N ASN A 337 -4.38 -10.29 -8.66
CA ASN A 337 -3.09 -9.58 -8.64
C ASN A 337 -1.94 -10.31 -9.37
N VAL A 338 -2.16 -11.56 -9.81
CA VAL A 338 -1.18 -12.30 -10.62
C VAL A 338 -1.24 -11.95 -12.10
N GLU A 339 -2.37 -11.42 -12.60
CA GLU A 339 -2.49 -10.91 -13.96
C GLU A 339 -1.42 -9.84 -14.24
N ILE A 340 -0.74 -9.94 -15.38
CA ILE A 340 0.35 -9.02 -15.76
C ILE A 340 -0.14 -7.56 -15.75
N SER A 341 -1.40 -7.32 -16.13
CA SER A 341 -2.03 -6.00 -16.14
C SER A 341 -2.37 -5.42 -14.76
N ASN A 342 -2.27 -6.22 -13.69
CA ASN A 342 -2.64 -5.84 -12.32
C ASN A 342 -1.41 -5.87 -11.40
N TYR A 343 -0.24 -5.53 -11.93
CA TYR A 343 1.01 -5.52 -11.19
C TYR A 343 0.97 -4.63 -9.94
N GLU A 344 0.26 -3.50 -10.03
CA GLU A 344 0.09 -2.52 -8.96
C GLU A 344 -0.65 -3.06 -7.72
N TYR A 345 -1.32 -4.21 -7.83
CA TYR A 345 -1.99 -4.88 -6.71
C TYR A 345 -1.12 -5.92 -6.02
N LEU A 346 -0.02 -6.31 -6.66
CA LEU A 346 0.86 -7.34 -6.14
C LEU A 346 1.92 -6.73 -5.25
N ILE A 347 2.52 -5.61 -5.62
CA ILE A 347 3.59 -4.99 -4.82
C ILE A 347 3.00 -4.34 -3.58
N LYS A 348 3.53 -4.72 -2.42
CA LYS A 348 3.20 -4.11 -1.13
C LYS A 348 4.09 -2.92 -0.84
N GLN A 349 5.41 -3.09 -0.99
CA GLN A 349 6.42 -2.07 -0.69
C GLN A 349 7.80 -2.42 -1.23
N ILE A 350 8.66 -1.41 -1.31
CA ILE A 350 10.08 -1.54 -1.69
C ILE A 350 10.96 -1.24 -0.47
N ASN A 351 12.14 -1.89 -0.42
CA ASN A 351 13.25 -1.57 0.47
C ASN A 351 14.51 -1.31 -0.34
N TYR A 352 14.97 -0.06 -0.36
CA TYR A 352 16.19 0.30 -1.05
C TYR A 352 16.84 1.51 -0.39
N SER A 353 18.03 1.33 0.16
CA SER A 353 18.79 2.41 0.80
C SER A 353 20.29 2.08 0.84
N PRO A 354 21.00 2.24 -0.29
CA PRO A 354 22.44 2.02 -0.37
C PRO A 354 23.27 2.73 0.73
N PRO A 355 22.96 3.98 1.15
CA PRO A 355 23.73 4.65 2.21
C PRO A 355 23.77 3.93 3.57
N TYR A 356 22.83 3.02 3.83
CA TYR A 356 22.74 2.25 5.07
C TYR A 356 22.95 0.75 4.86
N GLN A 357 23.36 0.33 3.66
CA GLN A 357 23.56 -1.06 3.32
C GLN A 357 24.76 -1.64 4.09
N ALA A 358 24.51 -2.75 4.77
CA ALA A 358 25.52 -3.58 5.41
C ALA A 358 25.94 -4.72 4.45
N PRO A 359 27.07 -5.42 4.73
CA PRO A 359 27.50 -6.54 3.92
C PRO A 359 26.41 -7.59 3.72
N PHE A 360 26.27 -8.12 2.50
CA PHE A 360 25.41 -9.26 2.22
C PHE A 360 25.89 -10.51 2.97
N THR A 361 24.94 -11.37 3.33
CA THR A 361 25.20 -12.65 4.00
C THR A 361 24.57 -13.83 3.27
N TYR A 362 23.78 -13.59 2.23
CA TYR A 362 23.11 -14.63 1.44
C TYR A 362 24.13 -15.44 0.62
N GLY A 363 24.02 -16.77 0.60
CA GLY A 363 24.99 -17.62 -0.11
C GLY A 363 26.36 -17.76 0.57
N ILE A 364 26.59 -17.08 1.71
CA ILE A 364 27.87 -17.09 2.43
C ILE A 364 27.75 -18.00 3.66
N TYR A 365 28.67 -18.97 3.80
CA TYR A 365 28.66 -19.91 4.91
C TYR A 365 30.07 -20.44 5.21
N ASN A 366 30.30 -20.81 6.47
CA ASN A 366 31.52 -21.50 6.87
C ASN A 366 31.45 -22.97 6.44
N LYS A 367 32.51 -23.48 5.80
CA LYS A 367 32.61 -24.90 5.45
C LYS A 367 33.18 -25.68 6.63
N ALA A 368 32.69 -26.89 6.85
CA ALA A 368 33.26 -27.76 7.87
C ALA A 368 34.75 -28.03 7.57
N PRO A 369 35.63 -28.03 8.59
CA PRO A 369 37.03 -28.37 8.41
C PRO A 369 37.15 -29.86 8.02
N GLN A 370 37.28 -30.11 6.71
CA GLN A 370 37.40 -31.42 6.01
C GLN A 370 36.05 -32.15 5.82
N LYS A 371 35.60 -32.55 4.61
CA LYS A 371 36.25 -33.46 3.64
C LYS A 371 35.96 -33.20 2.14
N GLU A 372 35.26 -32.14 1.75
CA GLU A 372 35.13 -31.76 0.34
C GLU A 372 35.15 -30.23 0.19
N VAL A 373 35.95 -29.73 -0.77
CA VAL A 373 35.95 -28.30 -1.18
C VAL A 373 34.67 -27.98 -1.97
N SER A 374 33.87 -28.99 -2.32
CA SER A 374 32.65 -28.83 -3.09
C SER A 374 31.59 -27.98 -2.37
N THR A 375 30.69 -27.37 -3.13
CA THR A 375 29.59 -26.56 -2.62
C THR A 375 28.34 -27.44 -2.61
N THR A 376 27.63 -27.49 -1.48
CA THR A 376 26.39 -28.29 -1.41
C THR A 376 25.36 -27.78 -2.43
N PRO A 377 24.49 -28.64 -2.98
CA PRO A 377 23.50 -28.22 -3.98
C PRO A 377 22.64 -27.02 -3.54
N GLY A 378 22.16 -27.00 -2.29
CA GLY A 378 21.41 -25.87 -1.76
C GLY A 378 22.19 -24.54 -1.75
N LYS A 379 23.49 -24.59 -1.42
CA LYS A 379 24.36 -23.41 -1.46
C LYS A 379 24.76 -23.01 -2.87
N THR A 380 24.71 -23.93 -3.82
CA THR A 380 24.86 -23.64 -5.25
C THR A 380 23.62 -22.89 -5.77
N ILE A 381 22.41 -23.29 -5.38
CA ILE A 381 21.17 -22.56 -5.71
C ILE A 381 21.23 -21.13 -5.17
N GLU A 382 21.60 -20.93 -3.91
CA GLU A 382 21.75 -19.58 -3.32
C GLU A 382 22.71 -18.69 -4.13
N ARG A 383 23.78 -19.25 -4.70
CA ARG A 383 24.72 -18.49 -5.55
C ARG A 383 24.13 -18.11 -6.90
N PHE A 384 23.33 -18.97 -7.51
CA PHE A 384 22.61 -18.63 -8.74
C PHE A 384 21.56 -17.56 -8.46
N THR A 385 20.74 -17.73 -7.41
CA THR A 385 19.79 -16.70 -6.98
C THR A 385 20.50 -15.37 -6.66
N PHE A 386 21.70 -15.39 -6.06
CA PHE A 386 22.46 -14.17 -5.82
C PHE A 386 22.94 -13.50 -7.13
N LYS A 387 23.33 -14.27 -8.15
CA LYS A 387 23.64 -13.72 -9.49
C LYS A 387 22.40 -13.08 -10.11
N ASP A 388 21.26 -13.75 -10.03
CA ASP A 388 20.00 -13.23 -10.56
C ASP A 388 19.58 -11.95 -9.84
N PHE A 389 19.77 -11.91 -8.51
CA PHE A 389 19.58 -10.73 -7.68
C PHE A 389 20.48 -9.58 -8.11
N VAL A 390 21.78 -9.81 -8.34
CA VAL A 390 22.70 -8.76 -8.78
C VAL A 390 22.28 -8.17 -10.12
N ARG A 391 21.90 -9.00 -11.10
CA ARG A 391 21.40 -8.48 -12.38
C ARG A 391 20.05 -7.77 -12.26
N GLY A 392 19.16 -8.26 -11.39
CA GLY A 392 17.91 -7.56 -11.07
C GLY A 392 18.14 -6.20 -10.42
N LEU A 393 19.13 -6.12 -9.53
CA LEU A 393 19.54 -4.88 -8.88
C LEU A 393 20.13 -3.89 -9.89
N GLU A 394 20.94 -4.36 -10.84
CA GLU A 394 21.45 -3.55 -11.94
C GLU A 394 20.30 -2.97 -12.78
N MET A 395 19.34 -3.80 -13.22
CA MET A 395 18.16 -3.33 -13.95
C MET A 395 17.30 -2.35 -13.15
N PHE A 396 17.17 -2.59 -11.83
CA PHE A 396 16.48 -1.68 -10.93
C PHE A 396 17.18 -0.32 -10.87
N GLU A 397 18.50 -0.32 -10.67
CA GLU A 397 19.32 0.88 -10.60
C GLU A 397 19.34 1.65 -11.91
N ASP A 398 19.42 0.96 -13.05
CA ASP A 398 19.32 1.57 -14.39
C ASP A 398 17.97 2.26 -14.58
N SER A 399 16.88 1.59 -14.19
CA SER A 399 15.54 2.15 -14.30
C SER A 399 15.34 3.38 -13.42
N ILE A 400 15.76 3.35 -12.15
CA ILE A 400 15.59 4.50 -11.25
C ILE A 400 16.53 5.67 -11.60
N ASN A 401 17.70 5.39 -12.19
CA ASN A 401 18.64 6.42 -12.63
C ASN A 401 18.32 6.97 -14.03
N ASN A 402 17.41 6.35 -14.78
CA ASN A 402 16.94 6.87 -16.07
C ASN A 402 16.11 8.17 -15.87
N PRO A 403 16.52 9.32 -16.45
CA PRO A 403 15.79 10.59 -16.31
C PRO A 403 14.33 10.52 -16.79
N ALA A 404 14.00 9.61 -17.71
CA ALA A 404 12.62 9.41 -18.18
C ALA A 404 11.68 8.91 -17.07
N ASN A 405 12.22 8.36 -15.98
CA ASN A 405 11.46 7.88 -14.82
C ASN A 405 11.49 8.87 -13.64
N GLN A 406 12.23 9.97 -13.74
CA GLN A 406 12.52 10.86 -12.61
C GLN A 406 11.67 12.13 -12.63
N LEU A 407 11.10 12.44 -11.47
CA LEU A 407 10.59 13.77 -11.16
C LEU A 407 11.68 14.56 -10.45
N MET A 408 12.26 15.54 -11.14
CA MET A 408 13.21 16.48 -10.55
C MET A 408 12.52 17.80 -10.25
N MET A 409 12.70 18.31 -9.03
CA MET A 409 12.18 19.63 -8.66
C MET A 409 13.03 20.32 -7.60
N LYS A 410 13.13 21.64 -7.74
CA LYS A 410 13.64 22.51 -6.67
C LYS A 410 12.48 22.98 -5.81
N ILE A 411 12.38 22.46 -4.60
CA ILE A 411 11.28 22.80 -3.69
C ILE A 411 11.45 24.26 -3.23
N PRO A 412 10.47 25.15 -3.46
CA PRO A 412 10.52 26.53 -3.00
C PRO A 412 10.41 26.64 -1.48
N LYS A 413 10.85 27.76 -0.92
CA LYS A 413 10.56 28.12 0.48
C LYS A 413 9.04 28.05 0.73
N ASN A 414 8.66 27.61 1.93
CA ASN A 414 7.25 27.51 2.36
C ASN A 414 6.43 26.51 1.54
N CYS A 415 7.10 25.51 0.96
CA CYS A 415 6.48 24.33 0.38
C CYS A 415 6.92 23.08 1.14
N ALA A 416 6.05 22.06 1.16
CA ALA A 416 6.37 20.74 1.66
C ALA A 416 6.02 19.67 0.62
N VAL A 417 6.78 18.58 0.59
CA VAL A 417 6.43 17.38 -0.18
C VAL A 417 6.13 16.26 0.77
N ILE A 418 4.97 15.62 0.58
CA ILE A 418 4.55 14.44 1.32
C ILE A 418 4.69 13.27 0.36
N PHE A 419 5.39 12.21 0.77
CA PHE A 419 5.57 11.04 -0.07
C PHE A 419 5.57 9.74 0.72
N ASN A 420 5.14 8.66 0.06
CA ASN A 420 5.13 7.31 0.58
C ASN A 420 6.57 6.76 0.54
N ASN A 421 7.22 6.74 1.70
CA ASN A 421 8.59 6.27 1.89
C ASN A 421 8.73 4.75 1.68
N ARG A 422 7.62 4.01 1.51
CA ARG A 422 7.60 2.57 1.17
C ARG A 422 7.43 2.31 -0.33
N ARG A 423 7.36 3.36 -1.15
CA ARG A 423 7.21 3.29 -2.61
C ARG A 423 8.11 4.25 -3.37
N ILE A 424 8.16 5.51 -2.97
CA ILE A 424 8.90 6.56 -3.67
C ILE A 424 10.34 6.56 -3.15
N LEU A 425 11.29 6.35 -4.06
CA LEU A 425 12.68 6.66 -3.75
C LEU A 425 12.89 8.15 -3.92
N HIS A 426 13.72 8.72 -3.06
CA HIS A 426 14.11 10.11 -3.15
C HIS A 426 15.63 10.24 -3.13
N ALA A 427 16.11 11.28 -3.79
CA ALA A 427 17.51 11.60 -3.94
C ALA A 427 17.68 13.12 -3.95
N ARG A 428 18.93 13.56 -3.92
CA ARG A 428 19.27 14.97 -4.07
C ARG A 428 20.53 15.10 -4.91
N ASN A 429 20.50 16.04 -5.87
CA ASN A 429 21.72 16.44 -6.57
C ASN A 429 22.75 17.05 -5.61
N GLU A 430 23.98 17.13 -6.10
CA GLU A 430 25.04 17.86 -5.43
C GLU A 430 24.66 19.33 -5.25
N ILE A 431 25.11 19.91 -4.13
CA ILE A 431 24.93 21.31 -3.80
C ILE A 431 26.22 22.05 -4.13
N PHE A 432 26.14 23.01 -5.05
CA PHE A 432 27.24 23.90 -5.39
C PHE A 432 27.10 25.15 -4.52
N SER A 433 27.66 25.10 -3.31
CA SER A 433 27.54 26.19 -2.35
C SER A 433 28.68 27.21 -2.48
N SER A 434 28.36 28.50 -2.44
CA SER A 434 29.28 29.56 -1.99
C SER A 434 29.10 29.78 -0.48
N GLU A 435 30.03 30.49 0.18
CA GLU A 435 30.00 30.73 1.65
C GLU A 435 28.68 31.37 2.16
N ALA A 436 27.87 31.97 1.28
CA ALA A 436 26.60 32.61 1.62
C ALA A 436 25.34 31.77 1.36
N SER A 437 25.45 30.63 0.66
CA SER A 437 24.26 29.88 0.22
C SER A 437 23.78 28.85 1.26
N ARG A 438 22.53 28.99 1.72
CA ARG A 438 21.95 28.13 2.77
C ARG A 438 20.73 27.35 2.28
N ARG A 439 20.68 26.07 2.66
CA ARG A 439 19.56 25.16 2.39
C ARG A 439 19.15 24.46 3.68
N ILE A 440 17.91 24.71 4.11
CA ILE A 440 17.34 24.16 5.33
C ILE A 440 16.05 23.44 4.99
N PHE A 441 16.00 22.16 5.29
CA PHE A 441 14.79 21.34 5.22
C PHE A 441 14.44 20.84 6.60
N ARG A 442 13.15 20.81 6.92
CA ARG A 442 12.61 20.17 8.11
C ARG A 442 11.84 18.95 7.67
N GLY A 443 11.95 17.85 8.39
CA GLY A 443 11.27 16.61 8.05
C GLY A 443 10.65 15.92 9.24
N CYS A 444 9.59 15.17 8.97
CA CYS A 444 8.92 14.30 9.93
C CYS A 444 8.34 13.07 9.23
N PHE A 445 7.87 12.11 10.02
CA PHE A 445 7.34 10.85 9.53
C PHE A 445 5.98 10.50 10.15
N PHE A 446 5.17 9.72 9.45
CA PHE A 446 3.96 9.07 10.01
C PHE A 446 3.77 7.65 9.45
N SER A 447 2.91 6.86 10.10
CA SER A 447 2.70 5.44 9.76
C SER A 447 1.69 5.24 8.63
N ASN A 448 1.78 4.08 7.97
CA ASN A 448 0.77 3.64 7.00
C ASN A 448 -0.60 3.42 7.65
N ASP A 449 -0.66 3.03 8.92
CA ASP A 449 -1.92 2.74 9.60
C ASP A 449 -2.75 4.00 9.80
N HIS A 450 -2.12 5.10 10.24
CA HIS A 450 -2.81 6.38 10.38
C HIS A 450 -3.25 6.94 9.04
N PHE A 451 -2.41 6.81 8.00
CA PHE A 451 -2.79 7.18 6.63
C PHE A 451 -4.04 6.41 6.16
N ARG A 452 -4.02 5.07 6.28
CA ARG A 452 -5.13 4.20 5.86
C ARG A 452 -6.40 4.48 6.66
N SER A 453 -6.29 4.63 7.97
CA SER A 453 -7.41 4.97 8.83
C SER A 453 -8.05 6.31 8.45
N ARG A 454 -7.22 7.35 8.21
CA ARG A 454 -7.71 8.67 7.83
C ARG A 454 -8.37 8.66 6.46
N LEU A 455 -7.74 8.01 5.48
CA LEU A 455 -8.32 7.84 4.14
C LEU A 455 -9.67 7.13 4.22
N LYS A 456 -9.74 6.01 4.94
CA LYS A 456 -10.97 5.23 5.08
C LYS A 456 -12.12 6.02 5.70
N TYR A 457 -11.83 6.77 6.77
CA TYR A 457 -12.81 7.66 7.40
C TYR A 457 -13.36 8.72 6.41
N LEU A 458 -12.49 9.30 5.57
CA LEU A 458 -12.92 10.30 4.59
C LEU A 458 -13.67 9.67 3.41
N GLU A 459 -13.31 8.44 3.01
CA GLU A 459 -14.09 7.66 2.03
C GLU A 459 -15.52 7.45 2.52
N GLU A 460 -15.69 6.99 3.76
CA GLU A 460 -17.02 6.78 4.37
C GLU A 460 -17.86 8.05 4.46
N ARG A 461 -17.20 9.22 4.51
CA ARG A 461 -17.88 10.52 4.61
C ARG A 461 -18.26 11.11 3.25
N PHE A 462 -17.47 10.87 2.20
CA PHE A 462 -17.62 11.55 0.91
C PHE A 462 -18.04 10.68 -0.26
N ASP A 463 -18.03 9.36 -0.11
CA ASP A 463 -18.57 8.40 -1.08
C ASP A 463 -19.93 7.87 -0.63
#